data_AF-D7KH97-F1
#
_entry.id   AF-D7KH97-F1
#
_cell.length_a   1.000
_cell.length_b   1.000
_cell.length_c   1.000
_cell.angle_alpha   90.00
_cell.angle_beta   90.00
_cell.angle_gamma   90.00
#
_symmetry.space_group_name_H-M   'P 1'
#
loop_
_entity.id
_entity.type
_entity.pdbx_description
1 polymer ?
#
loop_
_entity_poly.entity_id
_entity_poly.type
_entity_poly.pdbx_seq_one_letter_code
_entity_poly.pdbx_strand_id
1 'polypeptide(L)'
;MVELKLATGRFEAMLPDEDVSLPSLKTLFLERICFYNTDFCVLGKLLFASPLLEEFTIRCVGSWQYGSCCRNVSSSTLKKLTIVSTPQLDFWDMLFDTPNLAYLEYTGLVPREYPTVNLESLVEAKLDLSFCLGISNPTNLIKGLTNVEVLELSSVKTSEGPLHADECEGEYGLSCPVKVLKITEYGGKSGELKRMKHLLEKLACLELVKVRACAINDKEKSRITKDLLMVPRSFNCNIQLSKVFN
;
A
#
# COMPACT_ATOMS: atom_id res chain seq x y z
N MET A 1 -3.27 -27.86 2.88
CA MET A 1 -2.77 -26.55 2.40
C MET A 1 -1.27 -26.56 2.66
N VAL A 2 -0.45 -26.30 1.64
CA VAL A 2 1.02 -26.27 1.81
C VAL A 2 1.44 -24.83 2.05
N GLU A 3 2.02 -24.59 3.22
CA GLU A 3 2.48 -23.28 3.68
C GLU A 3 3.98 -23.36 3.98
N LEU A 4 4.71 -22.32 3.58
CA LEU A 4 6.10 -22.09 3.97
C LEU A 4 6.18 -20.76 4.71
N LYS A 5 6.58 -20.82 5.98
CA LYS A 5 6.78 -19.65 6.83
C LYS A 5 8.22 -19.58 7.30
N LEU A 6 8.90 -18.50 6.94
CA LEU A 6 10.26 -18.19 7.36
C LEU A 6 10.22 -16.88 8.17
N ALA A 7 10.38 -16.96 9.49
CA ALA A 7 10.13 -15.85 10.42
C ALA A 7 11.11 -15.82 11.61
N THR A 8 12.39 -16.10 11.37
CA THR A 8 13.41 -16.24 12.43
C THR A 8 14.48 -15.17 12.35
N GLY A 9 14.58 -14.28 13.34
CA GLY A 9 15.67 -13.29 13.45
C GLY A 9 15.82 -12.39 12.21
N ARG A 10 16.93 -11.63 12.11
CA ARG A 10 17.34 -11.10 10.79
C ARG A 10 17.94 -12.28 10.03
N PHE A 11 17.28 -12.71 8.97
CA PHE A 11 17.71 -13.83 8.14
C PHE A 11 18.20 -13.30 6.80
N GLU A 12 19.42 -13.67 6.44
CA GLU A 12 20.01 -13.30 5.16
C GLU A 12 20.04 -14.53 4.27
N ALA A 13 19.59 -14.37 3.03
CA ALA A 13 19.39 -15.47 2.10
C ALA A 13 19.96 -15.16 0.72
N MET A 14 20.32 -16.21 0.00
CA MET A 14 20.62 -16.17 -1.42
C MET A 14 19.82 -17.28 -2.08
N LEU A 15 18.97 -16.92 -3.04
CA LEU A 15 18.30 -17.90 -3.89
C LEU A 15 19.32 -18.45 -4.89
N PRO A 16 19.33 -19.76 -5.16
CA PRO A 16 20.22 -20.33 -6.17
C PRO A 16 19.86 -19.79 -7.56
N ASP A 17 20.82 -19.81 -8.47
CA ASP A 17 20.60 -19.41 -9.87
C ASP A 17 19.74 -20.42 -10.62
N GLU A 18 19.85 -21.70 -10.26
CA GLU A 18 19.01 -22.77 -10.80
C GLU A 18 17.53 -22.56 -10.45
N ASP A 19 16.66 -23.08 -11.33
CA ASP A 19 15.22 -22.99 -11.14
C ASP A 19 14.77 -23.90 -10.00
N VAL A 20 14.29 -23.28 -8.92
CA VAL A 20 13.65 -23.96 -7.80
C VAL A 20 12.17 -24.11 -8.11
N SER A 21 11.60 -25.28 -7.82
CA SER A 21 10.16 -25.51 -7.96
C SER A 21 9.51 -25.84 -6.63
N LEU A 22 8.45 -25.10 -6.30
CA LEU A 22 7.58 -25.27 -5.13
C LEU A 22 6.14 -25.52 -5.62
N PRO A 23 5.89 -26.61 -6.35
CA PRO A 23 4.71 -26.77 -7.21
C PRO A 23 3.38 -26.84 -6.45
N SER A 24 3.42 -27.19 -5.16
CA SER A 24 2.23 -27.32 -4.31
C SER A 24 2.04 -26.16 -3.34
N LEU A 25 2.97 -25.20 -3.28
CA LEU A 25 2.95 -24.12 -2.31
C LEU A 25 1.79 -23.16 -2.57
N LYS A 26 0.95 -22.94 -1.55
CA LYS A 26 -0.20 -22.04 -1.61
C LYS A 26 -0.01 -20.75 -0.81
N THR A 27 0.79 -20.81 0.24
CA THR A 27 1.06 -19.67 1.11
C THR A 27 2.54 -19.54 1.39
N LEU A 28 3.08 -18.35 1.14
CA LEU A 28 4.46 -18.00 1.42
C LEU A 28 4.50 -16.80 2.36
N PHE A 29 5.13 -16.97 3.50
CA PHE A 29 5.32 -15.90 4.48
C PHE A 29 6.80 -15.74 4.80
N LEU A 30 7.32 -14.55 4.50
CA LEU A 30 8.71 -14.16 4.71
C LEU A 30 8.74 -12.95 5.65
N GLU A 31 9.32 -13.11 6.83
CA GLU A 31 9.46 -12.03 7.81
C GLU A 31 10.92 -11.84 8.21
N ARG A 32 11.38 -10.60 8.12
CA ARG A 32 12.74 -10.15 8.43
C ARG A 32 13.82 -10.86 7.60
N ILE A 33 13.50 -11.15 6.34
CA ILE A 33 14.42 -11.77 5.38
C ILE A 33 14.95 -10.72 4.41
N CYS A 34 16.28 -10.71 4.21
CA CYS A 34 16.95 -9.92 3.18
C CYS A 34 17.66 -10.85 2.18
N PHE A 35 17.47 -10.62 0.89
CA PHE A 35 18.08 -11.39 -0.18
C PHE A 35 19.29 -10.65 -0.78
N TYR A 36 20.41 -11.36 -0.96
CA TYR A 36 21.63 -10.80 -1.56
C TYR A 36 21.71 -10.93 -3.08
N ASN A 37 20.72 -11.55 -3.72
CA ASN A 37 20.69 -11.71 -5.17
C ASN A 37 20.68 -10.34 -5.87
N THR A 38 21.56 -10.15 -6.85
CA THR A 38 21.64 -8.93 -7.68
C THR A 38 21.16 -9.16 -9.12
N ASP A 39 21.17 -10.41 -9.58
CA ASP A 39 21.08 -10.72 -11.01
C ASP A 39 19.64 -10.91 -11.50
N PHE A 40 18.68 -11.06 -10.58
CA PHE A 40 17.27 -11.26 -10.90
C PHE A 40 16.34 -10.76 -9.80
N CYS A 41 15.07 -10.54 -10.16
CA CYS A 41 14.03 -10.14 -9.21
C CYS A 41 13.67 -11.30 -8.30
N VAL A 42 13.90 -11.16 -6.98
CA VAL A 42 13.59 -12.21 -6.01
C VAL A 42 12.10 -12.49 -5.93
N LEU A 43 11.25 -11.45 -5.94
CA LEU A 43 9.80 -11.64 -5.90
C LEU A 43 9.32 -12.38 -7.15
N GLY A 44 9.79 -11.97 -8.32
CA GLY A 44 9.49 -12.64 -9.59
C GLY A 44 9.93 -14.11 -9.58
N LYS A 45 11.14 -14.41 -9.09
CA LYS A 45 11.63 -15.80 -9.01
C LYS A 45 10.82 -16.66 -8.05
N LEU A 46 10.44 -16.13 -6.88
CA LEU A 46 9.61 -16.85 -5.91
C LEU A 46 8.20 -17.14 -6.44
N LEU A 47 7.60 -16.18 -7.15
CA LEU A 47 6.29 -16.34 -7.80
C LEU A 47 6.37 -17.35 -8.93
N PHE A 48 7.41 -17.29 -9.77
CA PHE A 48 7.64 -18.25 -10.85
C PHE A 48 7.85 -19.68 -10.32
N ALA A 49 8.61 -19.83 -9.24
CA ALA A 49 8.83 -21.11 -8.56
C ALA A 49 7.55 -21.71 -7.97
N SER A 50 6.53 -20.89 -7.71
CA SER A 50 5.34 -21.26 -6.93
C SER A 50 4.06 -21.06 -7.73
N PRO A 51 3.79 -21.89 -8.77
CA PRO A 51 2.69 -21.64 -9.72
C PRO A 51 1.29 -21.66 -9.10
N LEU A 52 1.11 -22.31 -7.94
CA LEU A 52 -0.17 -22.41 -7.22
C LEU A 52 -0.28 -21.44 -6.03
N LEU A 53 0.62 -20.45 -5.93
CA LEU A 53 0.67 -19.54 -4.78
C LEU A 53 -0.53 -18.59 -4.76
N GLU A 54 -1.35 -18.68 -3.71
CA GLU A 54 -2.55 -17.87 -3.52
C GLU A 54 -2.30 -16.70 -2.57
N GLU A 55 -1.38 -16.86 -1.59
CA GLU A 55 -1.05 -15.82 -0.61
C GLU A 55 0.46 -15.62 -0.49
N PHE A 56 0.90 -14.36 -0.62
CA PHE A 56 2.31 -14.00 -0.45
C PHE A 56 2.44 -12.83 0.51
N THR A 57 3.20 -13.02 1.58
CA THR A 57 3.58 -11.98 2.52
C THR A 57 5.10 -11.86 2.60
N ILE A 58 5.60 -10.64 2.40
CA ILE A 58 6.98 -10.27 2.69
C ILE A 58 7.02 -9.02 3.56
N ARG A 59 7.65 -9.14 4.73
CA ARG A 59 7.85 -8.03 5.66
C ARG A 59 9.33 -7.90 5.96
N CYS A 60 9.94 -6.78 5.56
CA CYS A 60 11.37 -6.51 5.76
C CYS A 60 11.60 -5.19 6.51
N VAL A 61 12.66 -5.16 7.32
CA VAL A 61 13.24 -3.92 7.84
C VAL A 61 14.34 -3.50 6.88
N GLY A 62 14.09 -2.48 6.08
CA GLY A 62 14.89 -2.08 4.93
C GLY A 62 14.38 -2.70 3.63
N SER A 63 15.24 -2.77 2.61
CA SER A 63 14.93 -3.51 1.39
C SER A 63 14.93 -5.03 1.61
N TRP A 64 14.01 -5.74 0.96
CA TRP A 64 14.01 -7.21 0.92
C TRP A 64 15.07 -7.76 -0.03
N GLN A 65 15.65 -6.94 -0.90
CA GLN A 65 16.68 -7.36 -1.85
C GLN A 65 17.76 -6.28 -1.96
N TYR A 66 19.03 -6.70 -1.96
CA TYR A 66 20.16 -5.77 -2.08
C TYR A 66 20.36 -5.28 -3.52
N GLY A 67 20.70 -4.00 -3.66
CA GLY A 67 21.12 -3.40 -4.92
C GLY A 67 20.00 -3.23 -5.95
N SER A 68 20.35 -2.65 -7.11
CA SER A 68 19.44 -2.19 -8.16
C SER A 68 18.73 -3.27 -9.05
N CYS A 69 18.09 -4.33 -8.50
CA CYS A 69 17.00 -5.13 -9.14
C CYS A 69 15.46 -4.73 -9.08
N CYS A 70 14.74 -4.90 -10.20
CA CYS A 70 13.32 -4.60 -10.37
C CYS A 70 12.38 -5.28 -9.35
N ARG A 71 11.26 -4.63 -9.03
CA ARG A 71 10.22 -5.14 -8.12
C ARG A 71 9.03 -5.65 -8.92
N ASN A 72 9.21 -6.78 -9.62
CA ASN A 72 8.18 -7.40 -10.43
C ASN A 72 7.31 -8.35 -9.61
N VAL A 73 6.01 -8.10 -9.59
CA VAL A 73 5.00 -9.02 -9.06
C VAL A 73 4.05 -9.37 -10.20
N SER A 74 4.23 -10.56 -10.80
CA SER A 74 3.32 -11.10 -11.80
C SER A 74 2.88 -12.50 -11.38
N SER A 75 1.57 -12.72 -11.27
CA SER A 75 0.98 -14.01 -10.94
C SER A 75 -0.52 -14.01 -11.19
N SER A 76 -1.00 -15.02 -11.92
CA SER A 76 -2.43 -15.24 -12.13
C SER A 76 -3.10 -16.03 -11.01
N THR A 77 -2.36 -16.65 -10.10
CA THR A 77 -2.92 -17.45 -8.99
C THR A 77 -2.97 -16.69 -7.67
N LEU A 78 -2.20 -15.60 -7.56
CA LEU A 78 -2.10 -14.81 -6.34
C LEU A 78 -3.39 -14.03 -6.07
N LYS A 79 -3.96 -14.23 -4.89
CA LYS A 79 -5.20 -13.59 -4.40
C LYS A 79 -4.93 -12.57 -3.30
N LYS A 80 -3.85 -12.74 -2.53
CA LYS A 80 -3.49 -11.88 -1.42
C LYS A 80 -2.00 -11.57 -1.44
N LEU A 81 -1.68 -10.28 -1.40
CA LEU A 81 -0.30 -9.80 -1.37
C LEU A 81 -0.11 -8.82 -0.22
N THR A 82 0.95 -9.04 0.54
CA THR A 82 1.41 -8.13 1.57
C THR A 82 2.89 -7.85 1.36
N ILE A 83 3.24 -6.60 1.09
CA ILE A 83 4.60 -6.11 0.98
C ILE A 83 4.77 -4.99 1.99
N VAL A 84 5.58 -5.21 3.02
CA VAL A 84 5.92 -4.18 4.00
C VAL A 84 7.43 -4.01 4.06
N SER A 85 7.87 -2.80 3.74
CA SER A 85 9.28 -2.39 3.73
C SER A 85 9.40 -1.03 4.37
N THR A 86 10.46 -0.82 5.16
CA THR A 86 10.77 0.55 5.60
C THR A 86 11.31 1.35 4.41
N PRO A 87 11.03 2.66 4.31
CA PRO A 87 11.54 3.50 3.23
C PRO A 87 13.08 3.49 3.20
N GLN A 88 13.65 3.17 2.05
CA GLN A 88 15.07 3.36 1.74
C GLN A 88 15.16 4.09 0.40
N LEU A 89 16.21 4.90 0.22
CA LEU A 89 16.49 5.62 -1.03
C LEU A 89 16.99 4.61 -2.05
N ASP A 90 16.03 4.00 -2.72
CA ASP A 90 16.21 2.80 -3.49
C ASP A 90 15.43 3.08 -4.78
N PHE A 91 16.15 3.29 -5.90
CA PHE A 91 15.60 3.87 -7.14
C PHE A 91 15.12 2.79 -8.08
N TRP A 92 13.80 2.63 -8.19
CA TRP A 92 13.20 1.46 -8.83
C TRP A 92 11.92 1.76 -9.56
N ASP A 93 11.59 0.86 -10.49
CA ASP A 93 10.25 0.68 -11.00
C ASP A 93 9.61 -0.54 -10.33
N MET A 94 8.31 -0.46 -10.11
CA MET A 94 7.51 -1.55 -9.57
C MET A 94 6.36 -1.85 -10.50
N LEU A 95 6.10 -3.12 -10.76
CA LEU A 95 4.98 -3.52 -11.59
C LEU A 95 4.11 -4.54 -10.87
N PHE A 96 2.81 -4.43 -11.09
CA PHE A 96 1.82 -5.40 -10.63
C PHE A 96 1.11 -5.95 -11.86
N ASP A 97 1.27 -7.24 -12.10
CA ASP A 97 0.51 -7.99 -13.10
C ASP A 97 -0.16 -9.20 -12.43
N THR A 98 -1.14 -8.90 -11.59
CA THR A 98 -1.83 -9.87 -10.74
C THR A 98 -3.34 -9.68 -10.86
N PRO A 99 -3.96 -10.07 -11.99
CA PRO A 99 -5.35 -9.76 -12.29
C PRO A 99 -6.35 -10.36 -11.30
N ASN A 100 -5.99 -11.47 -10.63
CA ASN A 100 -6.82 -12.18 -9.66
C ASN A 100 -6.56 -11.76 -8.20
N LEU A 101 -5.75 -10.72 -7.97
CA LEU A 101 -5.45 -10.22 -6.63
C LEU A 101 -6.68 -9.52 -6.04
N ALA A 102 -7.20 -10.04 -4.93
CA ALA A 102 -8.36 -9.48 -4.25
C ALA A 102 -7.98 -8.55 -3.07
N TYR A 103 -6.79 -8.74 -2.50
CA TYR A 103 -6.28 -7.97 -1.37
C TYR A 103 -4.82 -7.55 -1.56
N LEU A 104 -4.53 -6.27 -1.32
CA LEU A 104 -3.19 -5.70 -1.32
C LEU A 104 -2.91 -4.93 -0.03
N GLU A 105 -1.86 -5.31 0.71
CA GLU A 105 -1.22 -4.44 1.71
C GLU A 105 0.16 -4.03 1.18
N TYR A 106 0.37 -2.74 0.97
CA TYR A 106 1.63 -2.21 0.45
C TYR A 106 2.13 -1.03 1.28
N THR A 107 3.29 -1.23 1.94
CA THR A 107 4.01 -0.22 2.69
C THR A 107 5.42 -0.06 2.14
N GLY A 108 5.80 1.17 1.79
CA GLY A 108 7.14 1.45 1.29
C GLY A 108 7.32 2.83 0.65
N LEU A 109 8.53 3.08 0.13
CA LEU A 109 8.80 4.26 -0.69
C LEU A 109 8.17 4.08 -2.08
N VAL A 110 7.48 5.12 -2.56
CA VAL A 110 6.90 5.12 -3.90
C VAL A 110 8.01 5.16 -4.96
N PRO A 111 8.03 4.18 -5.88
CA PRO A 111 8.99 4.07 -6.96
C PRO A 111 8.88 5.26 -7.93
N ARG A 112 9.86 5.34 -8.85
CA ARG A 112 9.85 6.36 -9.89
C ARG A 112 8.67 6.18 -10.81
N GLU A 113 8.40 4.94 -11.22
CA GLU A 113 7.26 4.62 -12.08
C GLU A 113 6.61 3.29 -11.69
N TYR A 114 5.34 3.16 -12.09
CA TYR A 114 4.67 1.87 -12.19
C TYR A 114 4.34 1.61 -13.67
N PRO A 115 5.23 0.91 -14.42
CA PRO A 115 5.05 0.70 -15.85
C PRO A 115 3.80 -0.10 -16.19
N THR A 116 3.38 -1.01 -15.30
CA THR A 116 2.18 -1.83 -15.46
C THR A 116 1.51 -2.04 -14.11
N VAL A 117 0.21 -1.80 -14.06
CA VAL A 117 -0.65 -2.03 -12.89
C VAL A 117 -1.94 -2.70 -13.34
N ASN A 118 -1.93 -4.03 -13.35
CA ASN A 118 -3.08 -4.89 -13.58
C ASN A 118 -3.51 -5.49 -12.24
N LEU A 119 -4.54 -4.86 -11.67
CA LEU A 119 -5.15 -5.16 -10.38
C LEU A 119 -6.68 -5.27 -10.52
N GLU A 120 -7.15 -5.85 -11.63
CA GLU A 120 -8.56 -5.84 -12.04
C GLU A 120 -9.51 -6.45 -10.99
N SER A 121 -9.09 -7.45 -10.21
CA SER A 121 -9.92 -8.05 -9.17
C SER A 121 -9.74 -7.44 -7.78
N LEU A 122 -9.00 -6.35 -7.62
CA LEU A 122 -8.64 -5.80 -6.31
C LEU A 122 -9.84 -5.13 -5.64
N VAL A 123 -10.25 -5.65 -4.48
CA VAL A 123 -11.42 -5.15 -3.72
C VAL A 123 -10.98 -4.41 -2.45
N GLU A 124 -9.92 -4.85 -1.79
CA GLU A 124 -9.40 -4.21 -0.58
C GLU A 124 -7.91 -3.85 -0.74
N ALA A 125 -7.58 -2.60 -0.45
CA ALA A 125 -6.23 -2.08 -0.49
C ALA A 125 -5.88 -1.37 0.81
N LYS A 126 -4.71 -1.68 1.36
CA LYS A 126 -4.09 -0.96 2.48
C LYS A 126 -2.75 -0.40 2.03
N LEU A 127 -2.65 0.93 2.00
CA LEU A 127 -1.49 1.64 1.46
C LEU A 127 -0.87 2.53 2.54
N ASP A 128 0.44 2.37 2.72
CA ASP A 128 1.26 3.22 3.58
C ASP A 128 2.50 3.67 2.80
N LEU A 129 2.35 4.79 2.10
CA LEU A 129 3.27 5.21 1.05
C LEU A 129 4.10 6.41 1.49
N SER A 130 5.42 6.27 1.40
CA SER A 130 6.39 7.35 1.56
C SER A 130 6.79 7.92 0.20
N PHE A 131 7.06 9.22 0.13
CA PHE A 131 7.32 9.92 -1.13
C PHE A 131 8.63 10.71 -1.07
N CYS A 132 9.37 10.70 -2.18
CA CYS A 132 10.47 11.63 -2.43
C CYS A 132 10.05 12.64 -3.50
N LEU A 133 10.07 13.94 -3.15
CA LEU A 133 9.72 15.03 -4.06
C LEU A 133 10.56 14.98 -5.34
N GLY A 134 9.90 15.15 -6.49
CA GLY A 134 10.54 15.14 -7.81
C GLY A 134 11.01 13.76 -8.31
N ILE A 135 10.77 12.69 -7.54
CA ILE A 135 11.22 11.33 -7.88
C ILE A 135 10.04 10.36 -7.91
N SER A 136 9.24 10.31 -6.84
CA SER A 136 8.17 9.32 -6.69
C SER A 136 6.95 9.65 -7.56
N ASN A 137 6.41 8.66 -8.28
CA ASN A 137 5.18 8.81 -9.09
C ASN A 137 4.13 7.73 -8.75
N PRO A 138 3.10 8.04 -7.96
CA PRO A 138 2.05 7.08 -7.61
C PRO A 138 0.95 6.95 -8.67
N THR A 139 0.98 7.74 -9.75
CA THR A 139 -0.17 7.97 -10.64
C THR A 139 -0.75 6.66 -11.17
N ASN A 140 0.09 5.77 -11.68
CA ASN A 140 -0.37 4.50 -12.26
C ASN A 140 -0.83 3.50 -11.21
N LEU A 141 -0.23 3.50 -10.01
CA LEU A 141 -0.74 2.70 -8.89
C LEU A 141 -2.17 3.15 -8.54
N ILE A 142 -2.39 4.46 -8.38
CA ILE A 142 -3.70 5.03 -8.05
C ILE A 142 -4.71 4.72 -9.16
N LYS A 143 -4.34 4.87 -10.43
CA LYS A 143 -5.19 4.51 -11.58
C LYS A 143 -5.56 3.03 -11.61
N GLY A 144 -4.70 2.14 -11.12
CA GLY A 144 -4.97 0.71 -11.04
C GLY A 144 -5.93 0.30 -9.93
N LEU A 145 -6.29 1.19 -8.99
CA LEU A 145 -7.24 0.92 -7.91
C LEU A 145 -8.70 1.08 -8.36
N THR A 146 -9.04 0.60 -9.56
CA THR A 146 -10.33 0.86 -10.20
C THR A 146 -11.51 0.16 -9.54
N ASN A 147 -11.30 -1.01 -8.92
CA ASN A 147 -12.36 -1.84 -8.34
C ASN A 147 -12.31 -1.90 -6.80
N VAL A 148 -11.47 -1.07 -6.18
CA VAL A 148 -11.28 -1.06 -4.72
C VAL A 148 -12.52 -0.48 -4.04
N GLU A 149 -13.16 -1.29 -3.19
CA GLU A 149 -14.30 -0.88 -2.37
C GLU A 149 -13.86 -0.44 -0.96
N VAL A 150 -12.77 -1.02 -0.45
CA VAL A 150 -12.22 -0.73 0.87
C VAL A 150 -10.77 -0.25 0.73
N LEU A 151 -10.54 1.03 1.05
CA LEU A 151 -9.22 1.64 1.02
C LEU A 151 -8.79 2.03 2.44
N GLU A 152 -7.65 1.53 2.89
CA GLU A 152 -7.01 1.95 4.13
C GLU A 152 -5.73 2.74 3.84
N LEU A 153 -5.61 3.94 4.41
CA LEU A 153 -4.45 4.82 4.29
C LEU A 153 -3.86 5.11 5.67
N SER A 154 -2.54 5.06 5.81
CA SER A 154 -1.83 5.61 6.98
C SER A 154 -1.67 7.13 6.86
N SER A 155 -1.68 7.84 7.99
CA SER A 155 -1.71 9.31 8.01
C SER A 155 -0.34 9.99 8.31
N VAL A 156 0.77 9.28 8.51
CA VAL A 156 2.01 9.87 9.11
C VAL A 156 3.26 9.52 8.28
N LYS A 157 4.19 10.40 7.84
CA LYS A 157 4.65 11.75 8.23
C LYS A 157 4.78 12.72 7.05
N THR A 158 4.57 14.00 7.35
CA THR A 158 5.01 15.16 6.55
C THR A 158 6.53 15.33 6.62
N SER A 159 7.26 14.90 5.60
CA SER A 159 8.10 15.83 4.85
C SER A 159 7.38 16.05 3.53
N GLU A 160 7.09 17.30 3.20
CA GLU A 160 6.40 17.80 2.00
C GLU A 160 6.29 16.78 0.85
N GLY A 161 5.06 16.41 0.48
CA GLY A 161 4.75 15.45 -0.58
C GLY A 161 3.24 15.29 -0.74
N PRO A 162 2.69 15.03 -1.94
CA PRO A 162 1.50 15.72 -2.40
C PRO A 162 0.21 14.98 -2.05
N LEU A 163 -0.73 15.57 -1.33
CA LEU A 163 -1.85 16.20 -2.04
C LEU A 163 -1.65 17.69 -2.39
N HIS A 164 -0.43 18.20 -2.26
CA HIS A 164 0.08 19.29 -3.11
C HIS A 164 0.55 18.75 -4.45
N ALA A 165 -0.38 18.25 -5.27
CA ALA A 165 -0.15 18.33 -6.70
C ALA A 165 -0.11 19.84 -6.98
N ASP A 166 1.09 20.37 -7.20
CA ASP A 166 1.23 21.62 -7.92
C ASP A 166 0.60 21.36 -9.29
N GLU A 167 -0.52 22.02 -9.54
CA GLU A 167 -1.08 22.35 -10.86
C GLU A 167 -1.00 21.29 -11.98
N CYS A 168 -1.23 20.01 -11.67
CA CYS A 168 -1.81 19.13 -12.67
C CYS A 168 -3.33 19.24 -12.53
N GLU A 169 -3.92 20.17 -13.28
CA GLU A 169 -5.29 20.08 -13.80
C GLU A 169 -5.45 18.85 -14.72
N GLY A 170 -4.96 17.69 -14.28
CA GLY A 170 -5.47 16.43 -14.77
C GLY A 170 -6.77 16.19 -14.02
N GLU A 171 -7.87 16.08 -14.75
CA GLU A 171 -9.10 15.45 -14.26
C GLU A 171 -8.78 14.02 -13.81
N TYR A 172 -8.19 13.84 -12.63
CA TYR A 172 -8.13 12.55 -11.96
C TYR A 172 -9.52 12.29 -11.40
N GLY A 173 -10.44 11.99 -12.31
CA GLY A 173 -11.70 11.35 -12.02
C GLY A 173 -11.38 9.95 -11.52
N LEU A 174 -11.11 9.84 -10.22
CA LEU A 174 -11.30 8.59 -9.53
C LEU A 174 -12.79 8.27 -9.66
N SER A 175 -13.18 7.58 -10.73
CA SER A 175 -14.41 6.78 -10.76
C SER A 175 -14.19 5.58 -9.84
N CYS A 176 -13.82 5.84 -8.59
CA CYS A 176 -13.34 4.84 -7.66
C CYS A 176 -14.54 4.42 -6.81
N PRO A 177 -14.91 3.13 -6.84
CA PRO A 177 -16.04 2.58 -6.11
C PRO A 177 -15.75 2.46 -4.60
N VAL A 178 -14.80 3.23 -4.05
CA VAL A 178 -14.50 3.19 -2.62
C VAL A 178 -15.74 3.57 -1.84
N LYS A 179 -16.32 2.59 -1.17
CA LYS A 179 -17.44 2.76 -0.24
C LYS A 179 -16.92 3.02 1.16
N VAL A 180 -15.78 2.41 1.52
CA VAL A 180 -15.18 2.49 2.85
C VAL A 180 -13.75 3.01 2.79
N LEU A 181 -13.53 4.20 3.34
CA LEU A 181 -12.20 4.77 3.57
C LEU A 181 -11.81 4.60 5.04
N LYS A 182 -10.68 3.96 5.32
CA LYS A 182 -10.09 3.87 6.65
C LYS A 182 -8.85 4.75 6.67
N ILE A 183 -8.75 5.66 7.64
CA ILE A 183 -7.56 6.48 7.85
C ILE A 183 -7.00 6.13 9.22
N THR A 184 -5.79 5.57 9.23
CA THR A 184 -5.07 5.20 10.45
C THR A 184 -4.09 6.30 10.83
N GLU A 185 -3.91 6.49 12.14
CA GLU A 185 -2.93 7.43 12.72
C GLU A 185 -3.16 8.94 12.46
N TYR A 186 -4.41 9.36 12.27
CA TYR A 186 -4.76 10.76 11.93
C TYR A 186 -4.41 11.75 13.05
N GLY A 187 -3.42 12.63 12.84
CA GLY A 187 -3.01 13.65 13.82
C GLY A 187 -3.83 14.95 13.76
N GLY A 188 -4.67 15.11 12.73
CA GLY A 188 -5.47 16.30 12.46
C GLY A 188 -4.65 17.58 12.30
N LYS A 189 -3.47 17.50 11.68
CA LYS A 189 -2.73 18.67 11.22
C LYS A 189 -3.48 19.33 10.05
N SER A 190 -3.22 20.62 9.81
CA SER A 190 -3.85 21.35 8.70
C SER A 190 -3.63 20.67 7.32
N GLY A 191 -2.45 20.11 7.09
CA GLY A 191 -2.14 19.30 5.92
C GLY A 191 -3.05 18.08 5.80
N GLU A 192 -3.14 17.26 6.85
CA GLU A 192 -4.00 16.06 6.87
C GLU A 192 -5.49 16.42 6.69
N LEU A 193 -5.94 17.56 7.22
CA LEU A 193 -7.31 18.03 7.05
C LEU A 193 -7.60 18.45 5.60
N LYS A 194 -6.66 19.14 4.94
CA LYS A 194 -6.76 19.46 3.50
C LYS A 194 -6.80 18.17 2.66
N ARG A 195 -5.96 17.20 3.03
CA ARG A 195 -5.93 15.88 2.40
C ARG A 195 -7.27 15.15 2.52
N MET A 196 -7.83 15.13 3.73
CA MET A 196 -9.15 14.57 4.00
C MET A 196 -10.21 15.22 3.11
N LYS A 197 -10.29 16.56 3.08
CA LYS A 197 -11.24 17.31 2.22
C LYS A 197 -11.16 16.85 0.77
N HIS A 198 -9.95 16.81 0.22
CA HIS A 198 -9.72 16.40 -1.15
C HIS A 198 -10.17 14.95 -1.42
N LEU A 199 -9.91 14.02 -0.49
CA LEU A 199 -10.36 12.63 -0.62
C LEU A 199 -11.89 12.53 -0.61
N LEU A 200 -12.57 13.27 0.27
CA LEU A 200 -14.04 13.25 0.34
C LEU A 200 -14.70 13.90 -0.88
N GLU A 201 -14.04 14.89 -1.49
CA GLU A 201 -14.50 15.52 -2.74
C GLU A 201 -14.31 14.60 -3.95
N LYS A 202 -13.23 13.82 -3.99
CA LYS A 202 -12.88 12.95 -5.13
C LYS A 202 -13.55 11.59 -5.10
N LEU A 203 -13.81 11.03 -3.92
CA LEU A 203 -14.40 9.69 -3.76
C LEU A 203 -15.92 9.79 -3.63
N ALA A 204 -16.59 9.95 -4.78
CA ALA A 204 -18.03 10.19 -4.85
C ALA A 204 -18.89 9.03 -4.29
N CYS A 205 -18.37 7.80 -4.29
CA CYS A 205 -19.07 6.59 -3.82
C CYS A 205 -18.90 6.33 -2.31
N LEU A 206 -18.26 7.22 -1.55
CA LEU A 206 -18.03 7.00 -0.12
C LEU A 206 -19.34 6.93 0.67
N GLU A 207 -19.49 5.85 1.41
CA GLU A 207 -20.56 5.62 2.38
C GLU A 207 -20.04 5.77 3.81
N LEU A 208 -18.77 5.39 4.05
CA LEU A 208 -18.21 5.35 5.38
C LEU A 208 -16.72 5.73 5.40
N VAL A 209 -16.37 6.64 6.30
CA VAL A 209 -14.99 7.01 6.62
C VAL A 209 -14.72 6.63 8.08
N LYS A 210 -13.83 5.67 8.30
CA LYS A 210 -13.36 5.28 9.64
C LYS A 210 -12.05 5.98 9.92
N VAL A 211 -12.02 6.86 10.91
CA VAL A 211 -10.79 7.57 11.30
C VAL A 211 -10.32 7.06 12.65
N ARG A 212 -9.06 6.62 12.71
CA ARG A 212 -8.33 6.37 13.96
C ARG A 212 -7.43 7.57 14.22
N ALA A 213 -7.84 8.41 15.15
CA ALA A 213 -7.11 9.63 15.49
C ALA A 213 -5.98 9.36 16.50
N CYS A 214 -4.82 9.98 16.28
CA CYS A 214 -3.71 10.08 17.23
C CYS A 214 -3.82 11.40 17.98
N ALA A 215 -4.37 11.39 19.19
CA ALA A 215 -4.44 12.57 20.06
C ALA A 215 -3.62 12.31 21.32
N ILE A 216 -2.73 13.25 21.68
CA ILE A 216 -1.92 13.13 22.91
C ILE A 216 -2.64 13.68 24.15
N ASN A 217 -3.76 14.39 23.98
CA ASN A 217 -4.57 14.92 25.07
C ASN A 217 -6.03 15.16 24.64
N ASP A 218 -6.91 15.40 25.61
CA ASP A 218 -8.35 15.65 25.36
C ASP A 218 -8.62 16.91 24.54
N LYS A 219 -7.77 17.93 24.64
CA LYS A 219 -7.88 19.16 23.85
C LYS A 219 -7.67 18.88 22.37
N GLU A 220 -6.65 18.09 22.02
CA GLU A 220 -6.40 17.64 20.65
C GLU A 220 -7.51 16.74 20.14
N LYS A 221 -7.94 15.78 20.95
CA LYS A 221 -9.07 14.90 20.61
C LYS A 221 -10.32 15.68 20.27
N SER A 222 -10.64 16.70 21.08
CA SER A 222 -11.76 17.61 20.85
C SER A 222 -11.59 18.42 19.55
N ARG A 223 -10.40 18.97 19.32
CA ARG A 223 -10.06 19.70 18.08
C ARG A 223 -10.21 18.82 16.83
N ILE A 224 -9.57 17.65 16.83
CA ILE A 224 -9.62 16.69 15.72
C ILE A 224 -11.07 16.27 15.42
N THR A 225 -11.84 15.98 16.47
CA THR A 225 -13.26 15.60 16.34
C THR A 225 -14.06 16.73 15.69
N LYS A 226 -13.91 17.96 16.18
CA LYS A 226 -14.59 19.13 15.61
C LYS A 226 -14.21 19.37 14.16
N ASP A 227 -12.92 19.29 13.85
CA ASP A 227 -12.41 19.51 12.49
C ASP A 227 -13.00 18.47 11.52
N LEU A 228 -13.05 17.19 11.91
CA LEU A 228 -13.60 16.09 11.11
C LEU A 228 -15.12 16.19 10.91
N LEU A 229 -15.87 16.65 11.92
CA LEU A 229 -17.31 16.86 11.81
C LEU A 229 -17.68 18.02 10.87
N MET A 230 -16.76 18.97 10.68
CA MET A 230 -16.94 20.14 9.81
C MET A 230 -16.43 19.94 8.39
N VAL A 231 -15.87 18.77 8.05
CA VAL A 231 -15.39 18.49 6.69
C VAL A 231 -16.57 18.32 5.75
N PRO A 232 -16.63 19.05 4.62
CA PRO A 232 -17.62 18.82 3.57
C PRO A 232 -17.55 17.37 3.09
N ARG A 233 -18.70 16.73 2.96
CA ARG A 233 -18.83 15.33 2.53
C ARG A 233 -20.17 15.10 1.84
N SER A 234 -20.27 14.02 1.08
CA SER A 234 -21.54 13.61 0.48
C SER A 234 -22.57 13.30 1.57
N PHE A 235 -23.86 13.51 1.27
CA PHE A 235 -24.95 13.29 2.23
C PHE A 235 -25.00 11.85 2.76
N ASN A 236 -24.61 10.88 1.93
CA ASN A 236 -24.60 9.46 2.28
C ASN A 236 -23.34 9.02 3.03
N CYS A 237 -22.32 9.88 3.14
CA CYS A 237 -21.05 9.54 3.77
C CYS A 237 -21.07 9.83 5.27
N ASN A 238 -20.91 8.78 6.07
CA ASN A 238 -20.76 8.87 7.52
C ASN A 238 -19.28 8.88 7.92
N ILE A 239 -18.89 9.73 8.88
CA ILE A 239 -17.55 9.69 9.47
C ILE A 239 -17.65 9.09 10.88
N GLN A 240 -16.98 7.96 11.08
CA GLN A 240 -16.88 7.27 12.36
C GLN A 240 -15.48 7.44 12.94
N LEU A 241 -15.43 8.00 14.14
CA LEU A 241 -14.21 8.04 14.95
C LEU A 241 -14.07 6.72 15.71
N SER A 242 -13.11 5.91 15.29
CA SER A 242 -12.71 4.73 16.06
C SER A 242 -11.88 5.18 17.26
N LYS A 243 -12.25 4.72 18.46
CA LYS A 243 -11.46 4.94 19.67
C LYS A 243 -10.22 4.06 19.60
N VAL A 244 -9.04 4.65 19.77
CA VAL A 244 -7.88 3.93 20.29
C VAL A 244 -7.39 4.71 21.50
N PHE A 245 -7.55 4.09 22.67
CA PHE A 245 -6.91 4.50 23.91
C PHE A 245 -5.47 4.00 23.91
N ASN A 246 -4.58 4.88 24.39
CA ASN A 246 -3.19 4.71 24.82
C ASN A 246 -2.52 3.36 24.55
#